data_AF-A0A061BIV5-F1
#
_entry.id   AF-A0A061BIV5-F1
#
_cell.length_a   1.000
_cell.length_b   1.000
_cell.length_c   1.000
_cell.angle_alpha   90.00
_cell.angle_beta   90.00
_cell.angle_gamma   90.00
#
_symmetry.space_group_name_H-M   'P 1'
#
loop_
_entity.id
_entity.type
_entity.pdbx_description
1 polymer ?
#
loop_
_entity_poly.entity_id
_entity_poly.type
_entity_poly.pdbx_seq_one_letter_code
_entity_poly.pdbx_strand_id
1 'polypeptide(L)'
;MGFLSGVLGAVKDDPSVTTYYTGMETTLQKIKDNMHNPGGLSAAVDAVSTALGEWDGELNKRCTDVKNYFNNLNSDKLTQFNNSLNALNTCEPSDVAARLGDCIEKAKDVSDAFDWAEGAYNQLDKSLTDKSKDLVNNIKVQVKSFVAAAKHEELKTVVETAGRELKTQETQVIAHATHCMTQMRESLDEQMVTLLKNIDTANNKLKQWLAAMGEWINETKTFIAELLQKRADEILYEVNEGAETCKRKQVAQAIQVNELNLEGAVEDLERWNTGS
;
A
#
# COMPACT_ATOMS: atom_id res chain seq x y z
N MET A 1 73.91 2.40 -45.69
CA MET A 1 73.75 2.65 -44.24
C MET A 1 72.66 3.67 -43.92
N GLY A 2 72.53 4.77 -44.67
CA GLY A 2 71.54 5.83 -44.35
C GLY A 2 70.07 5.43 -44.46
N PHE A 3 69.71 4.50 -45.35
CA PHE A 3 68.31 4.08 -45.54
C PHE A 3 67.72 3.41 -44.30
N LEU A 4 68.38 2.38 -43.76
CA LEU A 4 67.93 1.69 -42.54
C LEU A 4 67.94 2.60 -41.32
N SER A 5 68.96 3.45 -41.16
CA SER A 5 68.99 4.45 -40.10
C SER A 5 67.84 5.47 -40.21
N GLY A 6 67.48 5.87 -41.43
CA GLY A 6 66.36 6.79 -41.69
C GLY A 6 65.01 6.16 -41.41
N VAL A 7 64.79 4.91 -41.85
CA VAL A 7 63.54 4.16 -41.60
C VAL A 7 63.37 3.90 -40.10
N LEU A 8 64.42 3.44 -39.42
CA LEU A 8 64.38 3.18 -37.98
C LEU A 8 64.19 4.47 -37.16
N GLY A 9 64.75 5.59 -37.63
CA GLY A 9 64.52 6.90 -37.02
C GLY A 9 63.08 7.38 -37.16
N ALA A 10 62.45 7.17 -38.33
CA ALA A 10 61.07 7.57 -38.56
C ALA A 10 60.06 6.73 -37.76
N VAL A 11 60.29 5.42 -37.65
CA VAL A 11 59.41 4.48 -36.92
C VAL A 11 59.48 4.68 -35.41
N LYS A 12 60.63 5.14 -34.89
CA LYS A 12 60.88 5.30 -33.47
C LYS A 12 59.88 6.23 -32.78
N ASP A 13 59.58 7.35 -33.42
CA ASP A 13 58.79 8.43 -32.85
C ASP A 13 57.33 8.43 -33.36
N ASP A 14 56.94 7.42 -34.14
CA ASP A 14 55.59 7.33 -34.68
C ASP A 14 54.57 6.99 -33.58
N PRO A 15 53.47 7.77 -33.43
CA PRO A 15 52.43 7.48 -32.45
C PRO A 15 51.80 6.10 -32.59
N SER A 16 51.65 5.58 -33.81
CA SER A 16 51.10 4.23 -34.06
C SER A 16 52.02 3.12 -33.55
N VAL A 17 53.29 3.43 -33.27
CA VAL A 17 54.28 2.47 -32.75
C VAL A 17 54.44 2.66 -31.25
N THR A 18 54.71 3.89 -30.81
CA THR A 18 54.95 4.24 -29.40
C THR A 18 53.73 4.01 -28.50
N THR A 19 52.51 4.02 -29.05
CA THR A 19 51.29 3.73 -28.29
C THR A 19 51.21 2.28 -27.80
N TYR A 20 51.74 1.33 -28.59
CA TYR A 20 51.62 -0.11 -28.32
C TYR A 20 52.96 -0.79 -28.01
N TYR A 21 54.09 -0.10 -28.22
CA TYR A 21 55.41 -0.65 -28.00
C TYR A 21 56.36 0.35 -27.33
N THR A 22 56.81 0.05 -26.11
CA THR A 22 57.70 0.91 -25.31
C THR A 22 59.16 0.49 -25.38
N GLY A 23 59.47 -0.72 -25.87
CA GLY A 23 60.83 -1.28 -25.95
C GLY A 23 61.67 -0.80 -27.13
N MET A 24 61.24 0.25 -27.84
CA MET A 24 61.81 0.66 -29.13
C MET A 24 63.31 0.99 -29.05
N GLU A 25 63.75 1.75 -28.05
CA GLU A 25 65.17 2.10 -27.91
C GLU A 25 66.07 0.87 -27.72
N THR A 26 65.65 -0.08 -26.89
CA THR A 26 66.39 -1.32 -26.65
C THR A 26 66.44 -2.19 -27.90
N THR A 27 65.33 -2.28 -28.63
CA THR A 27 65.26 -3.03 -29.90
C THR A 27 66.12 -2.38 -30.97
N LEU A 28 66.09 -1.05 -31.09
CA LEU A 28 66.95 -0.31 -32.01
C LEU A 28 68.43 -0.51 -31.70
N GLN A 29 68.82 -0.52 -30.43
CA GLN A 29 70.19 -0.77 -30.01
C GLN A 29 70.63 -2.19 -30.38
N LYS A 30 69.81 -3.21 -30.06
CA LYS A 30 70.07 -4.61 -30.45
C LYS A 30 70.21 -4.78 -31.97
N ILE A 31 69.38 -4.10 -32.75
CA ILE A 31 69.45 -4.11 -34.21
C ILE A 31 70.78 -3.50 -34.68
N LYS A 32 71.12 -2.30 -34.19
CA LYS A 32 72.38 -1.62 -34.55
C LYS A 32 73.62 -2.44 -34.20
N ASP A 33 73.64 -3.06 -33.02
CA ASP A 33 74.77 -3.81 -32.51
C ASP A 33 75.02 -5.11 -33.26
N ASN A 34 73.98 -5.73 -33.85
CA ASN A 34 74.09 -7.04 -34.48
C ASN A 34 74.08 -7.01 -36.01
N MET A 35 73.48 -6.01 -36.65
CA MET A 35 73.28 -5.97 -38.10
C MET A 35 74.58 -5.92 -38.92
N HIS A 36 75.68 -5.43 -38.34
CA HIS A 36 76.97 -5.31 -39.01
C HIS A 36 77.99 -6.38 -38.61
N ASN A 37 77.63 -7.27 -37.69
CA ASN A 37 78.51 -8.33 -37.23
C ASN A 37 78.37 -9.58 -38.11
N PRO A 38 79.47 -10.30 -38.42
CA PRO A 38 79.40 -11.59 -39.11
C PRO A 38 78.48 -12.57 -38.35
N GLY A 39 77.39 -13.00 -38.98
CA GLY A 39 76.38 -13.87 -38.36
C GLY A 39 75.34 -13.18 -37.48
N GLY A 40 75.45 -11.88 -37.23
CA GLY A 40 74.53 -11.12 -36.35
C GLY A 40 73.19 -10.72 -36.98
N LEU A 41 73.03 -10.92 -38.30
CA LEU A 41 71.77 -10.61 -38.99
C LEU A 41 70.58 -11.39 -38.40
N SER A 42 70.78 -12.64 -38.00
CA SER A 42 69.72 -13.44 -37.35
C SER A 42 69.24 -12.78 -36.06
N ALA A 43 70.17 -12.36 -35.19
CA ALA A 43 69.83 -11.71 -33.93
C ALA A 43 69.11 -10.36 -34.14
N ALA A 44 69.45 -9.61 -35.19
CA ALA A 44 68.74 -8.39 -35.55
C ALA A 44 67.31 -8.68 -36.05
N VAL A 45 67.13 -9.74 -36.85
CA VAL A 45 65.80 -10.19 -37.32
C VAL A 45 64.94 -10.69 -36.17
N ASP A 46 65.53 -11.43 -35.22
CA ASP A 46 64.82 -11.94 -34.03
C ASP A 46 64.34 -10.79 -33.14
N ALA A 47 65.16 -9.74 -32.99
CA ALA A 47 64.80 -8.54 -32.25
C ALA A 47 63.60 -7.80 -32.89
N VAL A 48 63.61 -7.63 -34.22
CA VAL A 48 62.48 -7.03 -34.95
C VAL A 48 61.23 -7.89 -34.81
N SER A 49 61.36 -9.20 -34.99
CA SER A 49 60.23 -10.14 -34.93
C SER A 49 59.57 -10.14 -33.55
N THR A 50 60.37 -10.09 -32.49
CA THR A 50 59.87 -9.99 -31.11
C THR A 50 59.13 -8.67 -30.89
N ALA A 51 59.70 -7.54 -31.32
CA ALA A 51 59.09 -6.23 -31.18
C ALA A 51 57.76 -6.11 -31.94
N LEU A 52 57.69 -6.65 -33.17
CA LEU A 52 56.45 -6.70 -33.95
C LEU A 52 55.40 -7.57 -33.26
N GLY A 53 55.79 -8.71 -32.68
CA GLY A 53 54.88 -9.57 -31.93
C GLY A 53 54.30 -8.90 -30.68
N GLU A 54 55.13 -8.18 -29.91
CA GLU A 54 54.68 -7.43 -28.74
C GLU A 54 53.74 -6.27 -29.13
N TRP A 55 54.10 -5.52 -30.17
CA TRP A 55 53.29 -4.43 -30.70
C TRP A 55 51.92 -4.93 -31.20
N ASP A 56 51.90 -6.00 -32.00
CA ASP A 56 50.66 -6.57 -32.56
C ASP A 56 49.77 -7.15 -31.46
N GLY A 57 50.37 -7.81 -30.47
CA GLY A 57 49.68 -8.31 -29.29
C GLY A 57 48.96 -7.22 -28.50
N GLU A 58 49.65 -6.11 -28.21
CA GLU A 58 49.07 -4.99 -27.47
C GLU A 58 48.03 -4.22 -28.29
N LEU A 59 48.26 -4.00 -29.59
CA LEU A 59 47.28 -3.40 -30.50
C LEU A 59 45.99 -4.24 -30.56
N ASN A 60 46.13 -5.55 -30.76
CA ASN A 60 44.98 -6.46 -30.85
C ASN A 60 44.21 -6.52 -29.52
N LYS A 61 44.92 -6.50 -28.38
CA LYS A 61 44.31 -6.43 -27.05
C LYS A 61 43.47 -5.16 -26.89
N ARG A 62 44.02 -3.97 -27.14
CA ARG A 62 43.25 -2.71 -27.00
C ARG A 62 42.07 -2.63 -27.96
N CYS A 63 42.24 -3.07 -29.21
CA CYS A 63 41.13 -3.16 -30.15
C CYS A 63 40.03 -4.11 -29.65
N THR A 64 40.40 -5.23 -29.06
CA THR A 64 39.47 -6.20 -28.46
C THR A 64 38.76 -5.60 -27.25
N ASP A 65 39.46 -4.87 -26.40
CA ASP A 65 38.87 -4.19 -25.23
C ASP A 65 37.80 -3.18 -25.66
N VAL A 66 38.11 -2.32 -26.65
CA VAL A 66 37.13 -1.38 -27.22
C VAL A 66 35.90 -2.10 -27.73
N LYS A 67 36.09 -3.18 -28.50
CA LYS A 67 34.99 -3.99 -29.02
C LYS A 67 34.16 -4.60 -27.90
N ASN A 68 34.80 -5.12 -26.87
CA ASN A 68 34.12 -5.75 -25.73
C ASN A 68 33.30 -4.73 -24.92
N TYR A 69 33.83 -3.53 -24.68
CA TYR A 69 33.08 -2.49 -23.97
C TYR A 69 31.87 -1.99 -24.78
N PHE A 70 32.01 -1.76 -26.09
CA PHE A 70 30.86 -1.40 -26.92
C PHE A 70 29.84 -2.55 -27.05
N ASN A 71 30.29 -3.80 -27.09
CA ASN A 71 29.40 -4.96 -27.05
C ASN A 71 28.66 -5.07 -25.72
N ASN A 72 29.32 -4.83 -24.59
CA ASN A 72 28.71 -4.80 -23.26
C ASN A 72 27.64 -3.70 -23.17
N LEU A 73 27.94 -2.50 -23.67
CA LEU A 73 26.96 -1.42 -23.78
C LEU A 73 25.73 -1.87 -24.58
N ASN A 74 25.93 -2.42 -25.79
CA ASN A 74 24.85 -2.76 -26.70
C ASN A 74 24.03 -3.97 -26.27
N SER A 75 24.68 -5.05 -25.82
CA SER A 75 24.02 -6.34 -25.60
C SER A 75 23.63 -6.61 -24.15
N ASP A 76 24.37 -6.07 -23.18
CA ASP A 76 24.07 -6.28 -21.77
C ASP A 76 23.32 -5.08 -21.19
N LYS A 77 23.92 -3.88 -21.22
CA LYS A 77 23.35 -2.73 -20.50
C LYS A 77 22.02 -2.24 -21.07
N LEU A 78 21.89 -2.16 -22.40
CA LEU A 78 20.60 -1.84 -23.02
C LEU A 78 19.55 -2.92 -22.77
N THR A 79 19.93 -4.21 -22.76
CA THR A 79 19.02 -5.31 -22.43
C THR A 79 18.54 -5.23 -20.98
N GLN A 80 19.45 -4.96 -20.04
CA GLN A 80 19.09 -4.79 -18.62
C GLN A 80 18.14 -3.60 -18.43
N PHE A 81 18.38 -2.47 -19.10
CA PHE A 81 17.45 -1.35 -19.08
C PHE A 81 16.09 -1.74 -19.63
N ASN A 82 16.04 -2.43 -20.77
CA ASN A 82 14.79 -2.86 -21.38
C ASN A 82 14.00 -3.82 -20.47
N ASN A 83 14.69 -4.67 -19.71
CA ASN A 83 14.07 -5.53 -18.72
C ASN A 83 13.46 -4.72 -17.56
N SER A 84 14.16 -3.70 -17.05
CA SER A 84 13.60 -2.79 -16.04
C SER A 84 12.39 -2.02 -16.56
N LEU A 85 12.43 -1.55 -17.81
CA LEU A 85 11.32 -0.86 -18.46
C LEU A 85 10.10 -1.78 -18.60
N ASN A 86 10.32 -3.04 -19.01
CA ASN A 86 9.25 -4.03 -19.07
C ASN A 86 8.66 -4.32 -17.69
N ALA A 87 9.49 -4.42 -16.66
CA ALA A 87 9.03 -4.62 -15.28
C ALA A 87 8.20 -3.42 -14.79
N LEU A 88 8.56 -2.18 -15.15
CA LEU A 88 7.77 -0.99 -14.87
C LEU A 88 6.42 -1.01 -15.59
N ASN A 89 6.37 -1.47 -16.84
CA ASN A 89 5.12 -1.53 -17.61
C ASN A 89 4.11 -2.56 -17.10
N THR A 90 4.58 -3.55 -16.32
CA THR A 90 3.74 -4.65 -15.82
C THR A 90 3.60 -4.66 -14.30
N CYS A 91 4.09 -3.65 -13.59
CA CYS A 91 4.06 -3.64 -12.13
C CYS A 91 2.71 -3.14 -11.59
N GLU A 92 2.44 -3.51 -10.34
CA GLU A 92 1.31 -2.97 -9.59
C GLU A 92 1.51 -1.47 -9.30
N PRO A 93 0.42 -0.69 -9.13
CA PRO A 93 0.51 0.74 -8.81
C PRO A 93 1.38 1.07 -7.59
N SER A 94 1.43 0.17 -6.60
CA SER A 94 2.25 0.33 -5.40
C SER A 94 3.75 0.32 -5.68
N ASP A 95 4.17 -0.32 -6.78
CA ASP A 95 5.58 -0.61 -7.07
C ASP A 95 6.16 0.36 -8.10
N VAL A 96 5.33 1.20 -8.73
CA VAL A 96 5.72 2.11 -9.82
C VAL A 96 6.91 2.98 -9.43
N ALA A 97 6.94 3.55 -8.22
CA ALA A 97 8.05 4.37 -7.76
C ALA A 97 9.38 3.59 -7.69
N ALA A 98 9.34 2.37 -7.16
CA ALA A 98 10.50 1.50 -7.06
C ALA A 98 10.99 1.10 -8.45
N ARG A 99 10.07 0.69 -9.34
CA ARG A 99 10.40 0.29 -10.72
C ARG A 99 10.91 1.44 -11.59
N LEU A 100 10.41 2.65 -11.37
CA LEU A 100 10.95 3.85 -12.01
C LEU A 100 12.39 4.12 -11.51
N GLY A 101 12.65 3.91 -10.22
CA GLY A 101 13.99 3.93 -9.64
C GLY A 101 14.94 2.92 -10.31
N ASP A 102 14.50 1.67 -10.51
CA ASP A 102 15.28 0.65 -11.21
C ASP A 102 15.64 1.10 -12.65
N CYS A 103 14.70 1.73 -13.37
CA CYS A 103 14.95 2.25 -14.72
C CYS A 103 16.00 3.36 -14.72
N ILE A 104 15.91 4.29 -13.77
CA ILE A 104 16.86 5.40 -13.59
C ILE A 104 18.27 4.86 -13.32
N GLU A 105 18.38 3.85 -12.44
CA GLU A 105 19.66 3.20 -12.14
C GLU A 105 20.24 2.49 -13.37
N LYS A 106 19.42 1.74 -14.12
CA LYS A 106 19.88 1.08 -15.35
C LYS A 106 20.25 2.06 -16.46
N ALA A 107 19.62 3.23 -16.53
CA ALA A 107 20.08 4.29 -17.43
C ALA A 107 21.48 4.79 -17.02
N LYS A 108 21.78 4.88 -15.72
CA LYS A 108 23.13 5.22 -15.25
C LYS A 108 24.14 4.15 -15.65
N ASP A 109 23.81 2.86 -15.52
CA ASP A 109 24.68 1.76 -15.95
C ASP A 109 25.03 1.84 -17.46
N VAL A 110 24.08 2.29 -18.29
CA VAL A 110 24.31 2.55 -19.73
C VAL A 110 25.30 3.70 -19.94
N SER A 111 25.17 4.79 -19.17
CA SER A 111 26.11 5.91 -19.19
C SER A 111 27.52 5.46 -18.81
N ASP A 112 27.64 4.75 -17.68
CA ASP A 112 28.92 4.32 -17.14
C ASP A 112 29.61 3.35 -18.12
N ALA A 113 28.86 2.43 -18.74
CA ALA A 113 29.40 1.53 -19.76
C ALA A 113 29.89 2.26 -21.02
N PHE A 114 29.23 3.35 -21.42
CA PHE A 114 29.75 4.21 -22.49
C PHE A 114 31.05 4.90 -22.07
N ASP A 115 31.15 5.42 -20.84
CA ASP A 115 32.37 6.08 -20.35
C ASP A 115 33.56 5.10 -20.31
N TRP A 116 33.33 3.83 -19.93
CA TRP A 116 34.35 2.77 -20.05
C TRP A 116 34.76 2.51 -21.51
N ALA A 117 33.80 2.46 -22.43
CA ALA A 117 34.06 2.27 -23.86
C ALA A 117 34.84 3.46 -24.47
N GLU A 118 34.47 4.68 -24.12
CA GLU A 118 35.16 5.91 -24.52
C GLU A 118 36.58 5.95 -23.94
N GLY A 119 36.75 5.53 -22.68
CA GLY A 119 38.05 5.38 -22.04
C GLY A 119 38.97 4.42 -22.80
N ALA A 120 38.49 3.24 -23.15
CA ALA A 120 39.26 2.27 -23.94
C ALA A 120 39.56 2.79 -25.36
N TYR A 121 38.59 3.46 -25.99
CA TYR A 121 38.77 4.07 -27.31
C TYR A 121 39.89 5.13 -27.30
N ASN A 122 39.95 5.97 -26.26
CA ASN A 122 40.97 7.00 -26.10
C ASN A 122 42.39 6.44 -25.84
N GLN A 123 42.54 5.14 -25.60
CA GLN A 123 43.85 4.47 -25.49
C GLN A 123 44.39 3.96 -26.83
N LEU A 124 43.61 4.07 -27.90
CA LEU A 124 44.07 3.80 -29.26
C LEU A 124 44.90 4.96 -29.80
N ASP A 125 45.71 4.69 -30.82
CA ASP A 125 46.47 5.71 -31.52
C ASP A 125 45.56 6.69 -32.30
N LYS A 126 46.13 7.81 -32.69
CA LYS A 126 45.41 8.89 -33.39
C LYS A 126 44.73 8.42 -34.68
N SER A 127 45.34 7.51 -35.44
CA SER A 127 44.77 7.05 -36.71
C SER A 127 43.50 6.23 -36.48
N LEU A 128 43.52 5.33 -35.50
CA LEU A 128 42.37 4.48 -35.19
C LEU A 128 41.24 5.27 -34.51
N THR A 129 41.58 6.19 -33.63
CA THR A 129 40.60 7.09 -33.02
C THR A 129 39.93 7.97 -34.09
N ASP A 130 40.71 8.66 -34.94
CA ASP A 130 40.16 9.52 -35.99
C ASP A 130 39.24 8.76 -36.97
N LYS A 131 39.51 7.46 -37.25
CA LYS A 131 38.66 6.62 -38.12
C LYS A 131 37.27 6.33 -37.55
N SER A 132 37.11 6.29 -36.24
CA SER A 132 35.85 5.93 -35.56
C SER A 132 35.24 7.06 -34.75
N LYS A 133 35.89 8.23 -34.74
CA LYS A 133 35.48 9.45 -34.03
C LYS A 133 34.02 9.82 -34.22
N ASP A 134 33.53 9.86 -35.46
CA ASP A 134 32.15 10.29 -35.73
C ASP A 134 31.13 9.29 -35.18
N LEU A 135 31.43 8.00 -35.26
CA LEU A 135 30.59 6.93 -34.71
C LEU A 135 30.55 7.01 -33.18
N VAL A 136 31.71 7.13 -32.53
CA VAL A 136 31.79 7.24 -31.06
C VAL A 136 31.09 8.50 -30.57
N ASN A 137 31.26 9.63 -31.26
CA ASN A 137 30.56 10.88 -30.94
C ASN A 137 29.03 10.75 -31.10
N ASN A 138 28.56 10.07 -32.14
CA ASN A 138 27.13 9.81 -32.31
C ASN A 138 26.61 8.96 -31.14
N ILE A 139 27.29 7.86 -30.79
CA ILE A 139 26.91 7.03 -29.64
C ILE A 139 26.89 7.86 -28.35
N LYS A 140 27.87 8.74 -28.14
CA LYS A 140 27.92 9.65 -26.98
C LYS A 140 26.67 10.52 -26.89
N VAL A 141 26.26 11.13 -27.99
CA VAL A 141 25.07 11.98 -28.05
C VAL A 141 23.81 11.16 -27.77
N GLN A 142 23.68 9.98 -28.39
CA GLN A 142 22.53 9.10 -28.18
C GLN A 142 22.43 8.62 -26.73
N VAL A 143 23.53 8.13 -26.14
CA VAL A 143 23.58 7.71 -24.74
C VAL A 143 23.21 8.86 -23.82
N LYS A 144 23.78 10.05 -24.01
CA LYS A 144 23.43 11.22 -23.19
C LYS A 144 21.95 11.59 -23.31
N SER A 145 21.42 11.62 -24.53
CA SER A 145 20.01 11.94 -24.74
C SER A 145 19.08 10.90 -24.12
N PHE A 146 19.42 9.62 -24.25
CA PHE A 146 18.69 8.51 -23.66
C PHE A 146 18.70 8.59 -22.13
N VAL A 147 19.88 8.79 -21.53
CA VAL A 147 20.03 8.87 -20.08
C VAL A 147 19.31 10.09 -19.50
N ALA A 148 19.36 11.23 -20.19
CA ALA A 148 18.62 12.42 -19.78
C ALA A 148 17.10 12.18 -19.82
N ALA A 149 16.60 11.49 -20.85
CA ALA A 149 15.18 11.15 -20.96
C ALA A 149 14.73 10.10 -19.93
N ALA A 150 15.61 9.16 -19.55
CA ALA A 150 15.30 8.14 -18.57
C ALA A 150 15.40 8.65 -17.12
N LYS A 151 16.24 9.66 -16.86
CA LYS A 151 16.40 10.28 -15.54
C LYS A 151 15.35 11.38 -15.32
N HIS A 152 14.13 10.97 -15.00
CA HIS A 152 13.07 11.86 -14.51
C HIS A 152 12.86 11.67 -13.00
N GLU A 153 13.80 12.18 -12.20
CA GLU A 153 13.74 12.11 -10.72
C GLU A 153 12.55 12.91 -10.16
N GLU A 154 12.12 13.96 -10.86
CA GLU A 154 10.92 14.71 -10.49
C GLU A 154 9.67 13.86 -10.63
N LEU A 155 9.58 13.05 -11.70
CA LEU A 155 8.45 12.13 -11.89
C LEU A 155 8.42 11.08 -10.78
N LYS A 156 9.58 10.51 -10.42
CA LYS A 156 9.69 9.58 -9.29
C LYS A 156 9.22 10.22 -7.99
N THR A 157 9.68 11.44 -7.72
CA THR A 157 9.29 12.19 -6.52
C THR A 157 7.78 12.45 -6.48
N VAL A 158 7.18 12.80 -7.63
CA VAL A 158 5.72 13.01 -7.74
C VAL A 158 4.96 11.71 -7.48
N VAL A 159 5.40 10.59 -8.04
CA VAL A 159 4.75 9.27 -7.82
C VAL A 159 4.86 8.85 -6.36
N GLU A 160 6.03 8.98 -5.73
CA GLU A 160 6.22 8.67 -4.30
C GLU A 160 5.35 9.55 -3.40
N THR A 161 5.28 10.85 -3.71
CA THR A 161 4.46 11.80 -2.95
C THR A 161 2.98 11.47 -3.10
N ALA A 162 2.51 11.24 -4.34
CA ALA A 162 1.13 10.85 -4.60
C ALA A 162 0.76 9.55 -3.86
N GLY A 163 1.63 8.53 -3.87
CA GLY A 163 1.42 7.29 -3.14
C GLY A 163 1.28 7.50 -1.63
N ARG A 164 2.09 8.40 -1.05
CA ARG A 164 2.01 8.76 0.38
C ARG A 164 0.73 9.51 0.73
N GLU A 165 0.35 10.48 -0.09
CA GLU A 165 -0.87 11.27 0.11
C GLU A 165 -2.12 10.39 -0.01
N LEU A 166 -2.17 9.49 -1.00
CA LEU A 166 -3.28 8.56 -1.16
C LEU A 166 -3.43 7.62 0.04
N LYS A 167 -2.31 7.08 0.57
CA LYS A 167 -2.34 6.25 1.78
C LYS A 167 -2.79 7.02 3.02
N THR A 168 -2.41 8.29 3.10
CA THR A 168 -2.84 9.19 4.17
C THR A 168 -4.35 9.44 4.09
N GLN A 169 -4.86 9.72 2.88
CA GLN A 169 -6.30 9.89 2.63
C GLN A 169 -7.09 8.61 2.93
N GLU A 170 -6.60 7.45 2.52
CA GLU A 170 -7.22 6.15 2.84
C GLU A 170 -7.40 5.99 4.35
N THR A 171 -6.32 6.24 5.11
CA THR A 171 -6.35 6.16 6.58
C THR A 171 -7.35 7.15 7.18
N GLN A 172 -7.40 8.38 6.67
CA GLN A 172 -8.33 9.41 7.15
C GLN A 172 -9.79 9.05 6.85
N VAL A 173 -10.08 8.52 5.66
CA VAL A 173 -11.42 8.09 5.28
C VAL A 173 -11.90 6.93 6.16
N ILE A 174 -11.05 5.93 6.38
CA ILE A 174 -11.37 4.79 7.27
C ILE A 174 -11.60 5.26 8.70
N ALA A 175 -10.74 6.15 9.23
CA ALA A 175 -10.88 6.70 10.57
C ALA A 175 -12.18 7.50 10.71
N HIS A 176 -12.52 8.33 9.72
CA HIS A 176 -13.74 9.11 9.72
C HIS A 176 -14.99 8.23 9.68
N ALA A 177 -15.03 7.22 8.80
CA ALA A 177 -16.13 6.27 8.71
C ALA A 177 -16.33 5.52 10.04
N THR A 178 -15.24 5.06 10.65
CA THR A 178 -15.25 4.37 11.95
C THR A 178 -15.80 5.28 13.05
N HIS A 179 -15.38 6.55 13.07
CA HIS A 179 -15.86 7.53 14.02
C HIS A 179 -17.38 7.78 13.87
N CYS A 180 -17.85 7.99 12.65
CA CYS A 180 -19.28 8.18 12.39
C CYS A 180 -20.12 6.95 12.80
N MET A 181 -19.65 5.73 12.50
CA MET A 181 -20.33 4.50 12.92
C MET A 181 -20.42 4.39 14.44
N THR A 182 -19.35 4.80 15.14
CA THR A 182 -19.31 4.79 16.61
C THR A 182 -20.32 5.78 17.19
N GLN A 183 -20.34 7.01 16.68
CA GLN A 183 -21.31 8.04 17.10
C GLN A 183 -22.77 7.62 16.83
N MET A 184 -23.04 7.00 15.68
CA MET A 184 -24.38 6.49 15.37
C MET A 184 -24.79 5.39 16.34
N ARG A 185 -23.88 4.47 16.67
CA ARG A 185 -24.14 3.40 17.64
C ARG A 185 -24.43 3.96 19.03
N GLU A 186 -23.57 4.85 19.52
CA GLU A 186 -23.74 5.49 20.83
C GLU A 186 -25.09 6.23 20.92
N SER A 187 -25.44 6.98 19.88
CA SER A 187 -26.74 7.68 19.82
C SER A 187 -27.93 6.73 19.81
N LEU A 188 -27.84 5.60 19.09
CA LEU A 188 -28.88 4.57 19.10
C LEU A 188 -29.02 3.90 20.47
N ASP A 189 -27.89 3.57 21.11
CA ASP A 189 -27.86 2.96 22.45
C ASP A 189 -28.49 3.90 23.49
N GLU A 190 -28.16 5.20 23.47
CA GLU A 190 -28.76 6.21 24.34
C GLU A 190 -30.29 6.34 24.13
N GLN A 191 -30.73 6.33 22.87
CA GLN A 191 -32.15 6.37 22.53
C GLN A 191 -32.88 5.11 23.00
N MET A 192 -32.29 3.92 22.84
CA MET A 192 -32.87 2.66 23.32
C MET A 192 -33.00 2.64 24.84
N VAL A 193 -31.96 3.05 25.57
CA VAL A 193 -32.01 3.17 27.05
C VAL A 193 -33.12 4.10 27.48
N THR A 194 -33.27 5.25 26.79
CA THR A 194 -34.34 6.22 27.08
C THR A 194 -35.73 5.63 26.81
N LEU A 195 -35.92 4.92 25.70
CA LEU A 195 -37.18 4.26 25.36
C LEU A 195 -37.55 3.19 26.39
N LEU A 196 -36.60 2.33 26.79
CA LEU A 196 -36.82 1.31 27.82
C LEU A 196 -37.26 1.93 29.14
N LYS A 197 -36.59 3.00 29.59
CA LYS A 197 -36.98 3.75 30.80
C LYS A 197 -38.38 4.33 30.71
N ASN A 198 -38.78 4.83 29.54
CA ASN A 198 -40.12 5.37 29.32
C ASN A 198 -41.18 4.26 29.37
N ILE A 199 -40.91 3.09 28.78
CA ILE A 199 -41.77 1.91 28.85
C ILE A 199 -41.94 1.46 30.31
N ASP A 200 -40.84 1.33 31.06
CA ASP A 200 -40.89 0.96 32.48
C ASP A 200 -41.69 1.96 33.31
N THR A 201 -41.51 3.25 33.05
CA THR A 201 -42.27 4.31 33.73
C THR A 201 -43.77 4.21 33.43
N ALA A 202 -44.14 3.97 32.17
CA ALA A 202 -45.54 3.77 31.78
C ALA A 202 -46.14 2.53 32.42
N ASN A 203 -45.41 1.42 32.42
CA ASN A 203 -45.82 0.17 33.04
C ASN A 203 -46.05 0.33 34.56
N ASN A 204 -45.14 1.02 35.25
CA ASN A 204 -45.28 1.30 36.67
C ASN A 204 -46.50 2.17 36.98
N LYS A 205 -46.76 3.20 36.15
CA LYS A 205 -47.98 4.02 36.29
C LYS A 205 -49.25 3.19 36.08
N LEU A 206 -49.29 2.32 35.07
CA LEU A 206 -50.43 1.44 34.82
C LEU A 206 -50.69 0.51 36.01
N LYS A 207 -49.65 -0.08 36.59
CA LYS A 207 -49.78 -0.91 37.81
C LYS A 207 -50.34 -0.11 39.00
N GLN A 208 -49.90 1.12 39.20
CA GLN A 208 -50.44 2.00 40.24
C GLN A 208 -51.92 2.30 40.02
N TRP A 209 -52.32 2.63 38.79
CA TRP A 209 -53.73 2.85 38.45
C TRP A 209 -54.58 1.61 38.67
N LEU A 210 -54.09 0.44 38.29
CA LEU A 210 -54.79 -0.83 38.48
C LEU A 210 -54.98 -1.15 39.97
N ALA A 211 -53.96 -0.92 40.79
CA ALA A 211 -54.07 -1.07 42.25
C ALA A 211 -55.10 -0.10 42.86
N ALA A 212 -55.06 1.18 42.47
CA ALA A 212 -56.01 2.19 42.96
C ALA A 212 -57.45 1.89 42.55
N MET A 213 -57.67 1.38 41.32
CA MET A 213 -58.99 0.91 40.89
C MET A 213 -59.46 -0.29 41.73
N GLY A 214 -58.57 -1.24 42.03
CA GLY A 214 -58.89 -2.36 42.92
C GLY A 214 -59.31 -1.91 44.32
N GLU A 215 -58.61 -0.93 44.89
CA GLU A 215 -58.96 -0.33 46.19
C GLU A 215 -60.33 0.35 46.14
N TRP A 216 -60.58 1.19 45.14
CA TRP A 216 -61.86 1.88 44.98
C TRP A 216 -63.04 0.92 44.82
N ILE A 217 -62.83 -0.21 44.13
CA ILE A 217 -63.84 -1.26 43.97
C ILE A 217 -64.13 -1.94 45.31
N ASN A 218 -63.09 -2.22 46.12
CA ASN A 218 -63.25 -2.79 47.45
C ASN A 218 -63.96 -1.83 48.43
N GLU A 219 -63.62 -0.54 48.39
CA GLU A 219 -64.33 0.49 49.16
C GLU A 219 -65.80 0.57 48.77
N THR A 220 -66.09 0.60 47.46
CA THR A 220 -67.45 0.63 46.93
C THR A 220 -68.24 -0.60 47.37
N LYS A 221 -67.62 -1.79 47.33
CA LYS A 221 -68.23 -3.02 47.84
C LYS A 221 -68.61 -2.91 49.31
N THR A 222 -67.68 -2.43 50.13
CA THR A 222 -67.89 -2.27 51.58
C THR A 222 -69.04 -1.32 51.85
N PHE A 223 -69.08 -0.17 51.17
CA PHE A 223 -70.15 0.81 51.29
C PHE A 223 -71.53 0.25 50.88
N ILE A 224 -71.59 -0.50 49.76
CA ILE A 224 -72.83 -1.14 49.31
C ILE A 224 -73.29 -2.19 50.33
N ALA A 225 -72.38 -3.02 50.84
CA ALA A 225 -72.70 -4.03 51.85
C ALA A 225 -73.25 -3.38 53.13
N GLU A 226 -72.60 -2.32 53.63
CA GLU A 226 -73.07 -1.55 54.79
C GLU A 226 -74.46 -0.93 54.58
N LEU A 227 -74.71 -0.34 53.41
CA LEU A 227 -76.03 0.22 53.07
C LEU A 227 -77.12 -0.85 52.99
N LEU A 228 -76.82 -2.00 52.37
CA LEU A 228 -77.76 -3.11 52.27
C LEU A 228 -78.08 -3.67 53.65
N GLN A 229 -77.08 -3.81 54.52
CA GLN A 229 -77.25 -4.27 55.88
C GLN A 229 -78.09 -3.29 56.71
N LYS A 230 -77.78 -2.00 56.66
CA LYS A 230 -78.56 -0.96 57.35
C LYS A 230 -80.03 -0.98 56.92
N ARG A 231 -80.28 -1.09 55.60
CA ARG A 231 -81.64 -1.14 55.06
C ARG A 231 -82.37 -2.42 55.47
N ALA A 232 -81.67 -3.55 55.55
CA ALA A 232 -82.23 -4.79 56.06
C ALA A 232 -82.64 -4.65 57.53
N ASP A 233 -81.81 -4.00 58.36
CA ASP A 233 -82.10 -3.73 59.76
C ASP A 233 -83.31 -2.78 59.94
N GLU A 234 -83.40 -1.71 59.14
CA GLU A 234 -84.54 -0.80 59.11
C GLU A 234 -85.85 -1.53 58.74
N ILE A 235 -85.82 -2.36 57.69
CA ILE A 235 -86.99 -3.17 57.30
C ILE A 235 -87.36 -4.18 58.40
N LEU A 236 -86.38 -4.82 59.06
CA LEU A 236 -86.65 -5.74 60.16
C LEU A 236 -87.28 -5.04 61.36
N TYR A 237 -86.88 -3.79 61.65
CA TYR A 237 -87.47 -2.95 62.68
C TYR A 237 -88.92 -2.57 62.35
N GLU A 238 -89.18 -2.07 61.13
CA GLU A 238 -90.54 -1.73 60.67
C GLU A 238 -91.46 -2.97 60.62
N VAL A 239 -90.95 -4.13 60.22
CA VAL A 239 -91.70 -5.39 60.17
C VAL A 239 -92.01 -5.93 61.57
N ASN A 240 -91.21 -5.60 62.58
CA ASN A 240 -91.53 -5.92 63.98
C ASN A 240 -92.73 -5.14 64.52
N GLU A 241 -93.08 -4.01 63.90
CA GLU A 241 -94.33 -3.28 64.18
C GLU A 241 -95.52 -3.75 63.30
N GLY A 242 -95.31 -4.61 62.30
CA GLY A 242 -96.41 -5.28 61.59
C GLY A 242 -96.05 -6.06 60.31
N ALA A 243 -96.24 -7.39 60.34
CA ALA A 243 -96.58 -8.35 59.25
C ALA A 243 -95.59 -9.46 58.82
N GLU A 244 -96.19 -10.53 58.25
CA GLU A 244 -95.81 -11.92 57.91
C GLU A 244 -94.40 -12.33 57.42
N THR A 245 -94.02 -13.56 57.80
CA THR A 245 -92.78 -14.33 57.58
C THR A 245 -92.29 -14.49 56.13
N CYS A 246 -93.17 -14.34 55.13
CA CYS A 246 -92.83 -14.57 53.72
C CYS A 246 -91.97 -13.46 53.09
N LYS A 247 -92.18 -12.20 53.52
CA LYS A 247 -91.42 -11.05 53.00
C LYS A 247 -89.95 -11.06 53.46
N ARG A 248 -89.66 -11.63 54.65
CA ARG A 248 -88.29 -11.77 55.17
C ARG A 248 -87.40 -12.65 54.28
N LYS A 249 -87.93 -13.77 53.76
CA LYS A 249 -87.14 -14.68 52.90
C LYS A 249 -86.79 -14.05 51.55
N GLN A 250 -87.70 -13.25 50.98
CA GLN A 250 -87.45 -12.59 49.68
C GLN A 250 -86.40 -11.49 49.78
N VAL A 251 -86.40 -10.70 50.87
CA VAL A 251 -85.38 -9.67 51.11
C VAL A 251 -84.01 -10.30 51.35
N ALA A 252 -83.92 -11.36 52.17
CA ALA A 252 -82.66 -12.06 52.41
C ALA A 252 -82.08 -12.71 51.13
N GLN A 253 -82.93 -13.29 50.28
CA GLN A 253 -82.48 -13.84 48.98
C GLN A 253 -81.99 -12.76 48.02
N ALA A 254 -82.64 -11.59 47.98
CA ALA A 254 -82.20 -10.49 47.10
C ALA A 254 -80.84 -9.92 47.52
N ILE A 255 -80.54 -9.86 48.82
CA ILE A 255 -79.23 -9.45 49.33
C ILE A 255 -78.15 -10.45 48.90
N GLN A 256 -78.40 -11.74 49.09
CA GLN A 256 -77.43 -12.80 48.78
C GLN A 256 -77.12 -12.89 47.28
N VAL A 257 -78.10 -12.64 46.40
CA VAL A 257 -77.90 -12.61 44.94
C VAL A 257 -77.03 -11.42 44.51
N ASN A 258 -77.18 -10.25 45.17
CA ASN A 258 -76.37 -9.08 44.85
C ASN A 258 -74.93 -9.22 45.36
N GLU A 259 -74.70 -9.86 46.51
CA GLU A 259 -73.35 -10.18 46.99
C GLU A 259 -72.60 -11.09 46.00
N LEU A 260 -73.24 -12.14 45.50
CA LEU A 260 -72.64 -13.07 44.52
C LEU A 260 -72.27 -12.41 43.19
N ASN A 261 -73.12 -11.50 42.68
CA ASN A 261 -72.81 -10.77 41.45
C ASN A 261 -71.62 -9.80 41.62
N LEU A 262 -71.43 -9.25 42.83
CA LEU A 262 -70.30 -8.39 43.16
C LEU A 262 -69.00 -9.19 43.37
N GLU A 263 -69.07 -10.41 43.90
CA GLU A 263 -67.92 -11.32 43.98
C GLU A 263 -67.39 -11.68 42.58
N GLY A 264 -68.27 -12.08 41.66
CA GLY A 264 -67.86 -12.42 40.28
C GLY A 264 -67.17 -11.28 39.53
N ALA A 265 -67.64 -10.04 39.70
CA ALA A 265 -67.00 -8.86 39.10
C ALA A 265 -65.58 -8.60 39.63
N VAL A 266 -65.26 -9.02 40.86
CA VAL A 266 -63.90 -8.87 41.41
C VAL A 266 -62.98 -10.01 41.02
N GLU A 267 -63.47 -11.24 40.93
CA GLU A 267 -62.66 -12.34 40.40
C GLU A 267 -62.19 -12.05 38.96
N ASP A 268 -63.04 -11.41 38.14
CA ASP A 268 -62.66 -11.00 36.79
C ASP A 268 -61.56 -9.92 36.79
N LEU A 269 -61.56 -9.00 37.75
CA LEU A 269 -60.52 -7.99 37.89
C LEU A 269 -59.21 -8.56 38.46
N GLU A 270 -59.30 -9.50 39.40
CA GLU A 270 -58.12 -10.21 39.93
C GLU A 270 -57.47 -11.12 38.88
N ARG A 271 -58.26 -11.72 37.98
CA ARG A 271 -57.75 -12.42 36.80
C ARG A 271 -56.99 -11.51 35.84
N TRP A 272 -57.45 -10.27 35.66
CA TRP A 272 -56.71 -9.27 34.89
C TRP A 272 -55.43 -8.81 35.60
N ASN A 273 -55.40 -8.83 36.93
CA ASN A 273 -54.20 -8.50 37.72
C ASN A 273 -53.15 -9.64 37.72
N THR A 274 -53.60 -10.90 37.70
CA THR A 274 -52.72 -12.09 37.77
C THR A 274 -52.37 -12.68 36.40
N GLY A 275 -53.04 -12.24 35.33
CA GLY A 275 -52.81 -12.64 33.95
C GLY A 275 -51.78 -11.78 33.22
N SER A 276 -50.52 -11.81 33.66
CA SER A 276 -49.34 -11.58 32.80
C SER A 276 -48.08 -12.19 33.40
#